data_AF-A0A7S0WFN8-F1
#
_entry.id   AF-A0A7S0WFN8-F1
#
_cell.length_a   1.000
_cell.length_b   1.000
_cell.length_c   1.000
_cell.angle_alpha   90.00
_cell.angle_beta   90.00
_cell.angle_gamma   90.00
#
_symmetry.space_group_name_H-M   'P 1'
#
loop_
_entity.id
_entity.type
_entity.pdbx_description
1 polymer ?
#
loop_
_entity_poly.entity_id
_entity_poly.type
_entity_poly.pdbx_seq_one_letter_code
_entity_poly.pdbx_strand_id
1 'polypeptide(L)'
;AVGTNGVVFGTFDAGTVWTRLEPSCTTGTLKAVIWNDVLSNGFAMGDSGTCFSFDEGLTWDYDMLTEQSSFQPNAVANWGDSRLNAVCDNALILNFLNA
;
A
#
# COMPACT_ATOMS: atom_id res chain seq x y z
N ALA A 1 -8.96 -0.93 -2.62
CA ALA A 1 -8.94 0.40 -3.26
C ALA A 1 -8.54 1.45 -2.25
N VAL A 2 -7.89 2.53 -2.68
CA VAL A 2 -7.37 3.59 -1.80
C VAL A 2 -7.64 4.99 -2.40
N GLY A 3 -7.55 6.04 -1.59
CA GLY A 3 -7.69 7.40 -2.09
C GLY A 3 -7.36 8.51 -1.09
N THR A 4 -7.96 9.69 -1.32
CA THR A 4 -7.75 10.91 -0.50
C THR A 4 -8.20 10.71 0.94
N ASN A 5 -7.58 11.46 1.87
CA ASN A 5 -7.90 11.41 3.31
C ASN A 5 -7.73 10.01 3.93
N GLY A 6 -6.74 9.23 3.46
CA GLY A 6 -6.44 7.89 3.96
C GLY A 6 -7.56 6.87 3.77
N VAL A 7 -8.47 7.11 2.84
CA VAL A 7 -9.61 6.21 2.62
C VAL A 7 -9.12 4.90 2.01
N VAL A 8 -9.55 3.78 2.60
CA VAL A 8 -9.27 2.43 2.12
C VAL A 8 -10.54 1.61 2.12
N PHE A 9 -10.75 0.88 1.04
CA PHE A 9 -11.83 -0.10 0.90
C PHE A 9 -11.28 -1.47 0.52
N GLY A 10 -11.85 -2.51 1.11
CA GLY A 10 -11.58 -3.91 0.84
C GLY A 10 -12.80 -4.61 0.29
N THR A 11 -12.58 -5.68 -0.47
CA THR A 11 -13.63 -6.50 -1.06
C THR A 11 -13.19 -7.97 -0.98
N PHE A 12 -14.15 -8.85 -0.76
CA PHE A 12 -13.96 -10.31 -0.77
C PHE A 12 -14.75 -11.00 -1.89
N ASP A 13 -15.44 -10.23 -2.73
CA ASP A 13 -16.36 -10.71 -3.76
C ASP A 13 -16.05 -10.11 -5.14
N ALA A 14 -14.75 -9.99 -5.40
CA ALA A 14 -14.20 -9.46 -6.65
C ALA A 14 -14.69 -8.04 -7.01
N GLY A 15 -14.95 -7.21 -6.01
CA GLY A 15 -15.32 -5.80 -6.19
C GLY A 15 -16.82 -5.56 -6.37
N THR A 16 -17.67 -6.55 -6.06
CA THR A 16 -19.13 -6.38 -6.06
C THR A 16 -19.57 -5.54 -4.86
N VAL A 17 -18.98 -5.80 -3.68
CA VAL A 17 -19.18 -5.02 -2.46
C VAL A 17 -17.83 -4.53 -1.94
N TRP A 18 -17.82 -3.27 -1.53
CA TRP A 18 -16.68 -2.61 -0.93
C TRP A 18 -17.00 -2.20 0.50
N THR A 19 -16.22 -2.71 1.44
CA THR A 19 -16.30 -2.34 2.86
C THR A 19 -15.19 -1.36 3.17
N ARG A 20 -15.53 -0.25 3.82
CA ARG A 20 -14.54 0.72 4.29
C ARG A 20 -13.77 0.11 5.45
N LEU A 21 -12.44 0.10 5.37
CA LEU A 21 -11.60 -0.33 6.47
C LEU A 21 -11.48 0.80 7.49
N GLU A 22 -11.75 0.50 8.76
CA GLU A 22 -11.65 1.46 9.86
C GLU A 22 -10.93 0.81 11.07
N PRO A 23 -10.14 1.58 11.84
CA PRO A 23 -9.81 2.99 11.58
C PRO A 23 -8.89 3.14 10.35
N SER A 24 -8.96 4.30 9.70
CA SER A 24 -7.97 4.64 8.68
C SER A 24 -6.55 4.65 9.26
N CYS A 25 -5.58 4.16 8.50
CA CYS A 25 -4.16 4.11 8.85
C CYS A 25 -3.43 5.45 8.71
N THR A 26 -4.02 6.43 8.01
CA THR A 26 -3.42 7.76 7.80
C THR A 26 -4.49 8.81 7.52
N THR A 27 -4.11 10.09 7.57
CA THR A 27 -4.93 11.17 6.99
C THR A 27 -4.40 11.62 5.63
N GLY A 28 -3.23 11.12 5.20
CA GLY A 28 -2.62 11.44 3.90
C GLY A 28 -3.32 10.76 2.72
N THR A 29 -3.13 11.28 1.51
CA THR A 29 -3.66 10.65 0.30
C THR A 29 -2.86 9.41 -0.03
N LEU A 30 -3.55 8.29 -0.21
CA LEU A 30 -2.97 7.05 -0.74
C LEU A 30 -3.16 7.01 -2.26
N LYS A 31 -2.06 6.76 -2.98
CA LYS A 31 -1.97 6.82 -4.44
C LYS A 31 -1.94 5.45 -5.09
N ALA A 32 -1.43 4.45 -4.39
CA ALA A 32 -1.20 3.13 -4.94
C ALA A 32 -1.54 2.05 -3.91
N VAL A 33 -2.06 0.91 -4.39
CA VAL A 33 -2.33 -0.27 -3.56
C VAL A 33 -2.08 -1.53 -4.38
N ILE A 34 -1.52 -2.56 -3.76
CA ILE A 34 -1.29 -3.86 -4.39
C ILE A 34 -1.48 -5.00 -3.40
N TRP A 35 -1.80 -6.17 -3.94
CA TRP A 35 -1.84 -7.43 -3.22
C TRP A 35 -0.69 -8.34 -3.66
N ASN A 36 -0.13 -9.09 -2.72
CA ASN A 36 0.86 -10.11 -2.94
C ASN A 36 0.34 -11.46 -2.47
N ASP A 37 -0.03 -12.31 -3.43
CA ASP A 37 -0.55 -13.65 -3.16
C ASP A 37 0.47 -14.59 -2.51
N VAL A 38 1.77 -14.37 -2.77
CA VAL A 38 2.84 -15.22 -2.21
C VAL A 38 3.06 -14.93 -0.73
N LEU A 39 2.93 -13.66 -0.34
CA LEU A 39 3.09 -13.21 1.04
C LEU A 39 1.76 -13.15 1.82
N SER A 40 0.62 -13.37 1.15
CA SER A 40 -0.73 -13.18 1.71
C SER A 40 -0.90 -11.81 2.39
N ASN A 41 -0.34 -10.76 1.77
CA ASN A 41 -0.43 -9.40 2.28
C ASN A 41 -0.57 -8.39 1.13
N GLY A 42 -1.03 -7.20 1.47
CA GLY A 42 -1.12 -6.06 0.57
C GLY A 42 -0.33 -4.88 1.09
N PHE A 43 -0.04 -3.94 0.19
CA PHE A 43 0.66 -2.71 0.50
C PHE A 43 -0.13 -1.52 -0.04
N ALA A 44 -0.22 -0.45 0.74
CA ALA A 44 -0.83 0.81 0.35
C ALA A 44 0.17 1.94 0.56
N MET A 45 0.30 2.83 -0.42
CA MET A 45 1.34 3.86 -0.42
C MET A 45 0.81 5.20 -0.91
N GLY A 46 1.39 6.29 -0.42
CA GLY A 46 0.86 7.64 -0.66
C GLY A 46 1.80 8.78 -0.29
N ASP A 47 1.21 9.96 -0.15
CA ASP A 47 1.93 11.20 0.12
C ASP A 47 2.78 11.15 1.40
N SER A 48 3.83 11.98 1.43
CA SER A 48 4.80 12.10 2.53
C SER A 48 5.53 10.79 2.82
N GLY A 49 5.71 9.95 1.81
CA GLY A 49 6.34 8.64 1.96
C GLY A 49 5.54 7.62 2.73
N THR A 50 4.24 7.86 2.90
CA THR A 50 3.35 6.94 3.60
C THR A 50 3.35 5.58 2.91
N CYS A 51 3.63 4.52 3.65
CA CYS A 51 3.47 3.14 3.24
C CYS A 51 2.87 2.34 4.39
N PHE A 52 2.00 1.37 4.08
CA PHE A 52 1.42 0.43 5.03
C PHE A 52 1.35 -0.94 4.42
N SER A 53 1.43 -1.97 5.24
CA SER A 53 1.06 -3.34 4.87
C SER A 53 -0.26 -3.72 5.55
N PHE A 54 -1.01 -4.64 4.93
CA PHE A 54 -2.23 -5.19 5.50
C PHE A 54 -2.41 -6.66 5.12
N ASP A 55 -3.12 -7.42 5.92
CA ASP A 55 -3.34 -8.85 5.70
C ASP A 55 -4.71 -9.17 5.08
N GLU A 56 -4.98 -10.46 4.89
CA GLU A 56 -6.26 -10.98 4.37
C GLU A 56 -7.45 -10.62 5.28
N GLY A 57 -7.17 -10.39 6.57
CA GLY A 57 -8.14 -9.92 7.55
C GLY A 57 -8.45 -8.42 7.44
N LEU A 58 -7.84 -7.72 6.47
CA LEU A 58 -7.95 -6.27 6.31
C LEU A 58 -7.48 -5.52 7.58
N THR A 59 -6.50 -6.08 8.28
CA THR A 59 -5.87 -5.42 9.43
C THR A 59 -4.55 -4.77 9.01
N TRP A 60 -4.27 -3.59 9.56
CA TRP A 60 -3.07 -2.81 9.25
C TRP A 60 -1.90 -3.26 10.11
N ASP A 61 -0.76 -3.48 9.47
CA ASP A 61 0.53 -3.42 10.15
C ASP A 61 1.24 -2.10 9.79
N TYR A 62 1.68 -1.38 10.82
CA TYR A 62 2.28 -0.05 10.66
C TYR A 62 3.76 -0.19 10.28
N ASP A 63 4.02 -0.57 9.03
CA ASP A 63 5.35 -0.43 8.45
C ASP A 63 5.56 1.02 8.00
N MET A 64 5.88 1.89 8.96
CA MET A 64 6.40 3.22 8.65
C MET A 64 7.76 3.06 7.95
N LEU A 65 7.73 2.91 6.63
CA LEU A 65 8.94 2.88 5.79
C LEU A 65 9.54 4.29 5.71
N THR A 66 10.16 4.68 6.81
CA THR A 66 11.16 5.74 7.00
C THR A 66 10.70 7.18 6.78
N GLU A 67 11.19 8.08 7.64
CA GLU A 67 10.96 9.53 7.65
C GLU A 67 11.57 10.31 6.45
N GLN A 68 11.75 9.65 5.30
CA GLN A 68 12.27 10.28 4.10
C GLN A 68 11.12 10.94 3.35
N SER A 69 10.80 12.19 3.72
CA SER A 69 9.76 13.04 3.11
C SER A 69 9.91 13.28 1.61
N SER A 70 11.01 12.85 0.99
CA SER A 70 11.23 12.86 -0.47
C SER A 70 10.69 11.60 -1.18
N PHE A 71 10.27 10.58 -0.44
CA PHE A 71 9.68 9.36 -0.99
C PHE A 71 8.22 9.66 -1.37
N GLN A 72 7.92 9.75 -2.67
CA GLN A 72 6.57 10.01 -3.16
C GLN A 72 6.16 8.90 -4.13
N PRO A 73 5.60 7.78 -3.63
CA PRO A 73 5.20 6.65 -4.44
C PRO A 73 4.01 7.01 -5.33
N ASN A 74 4.15 6.76 -6.63
CA ASN A 74 3.13 7.02 -7.64
C ASN A 74 2.45 5.75 -8.14
N ALA A 75 3.19 4.64 -8.20
CA ALA A 75 2.64 3.33 -8.55
C ALA A 75 3.46 2.22 -7.90
N VAL A 76 2.83 1.05 -7.77
CA VAL A 76 3.45 -0.16 -7.23
C VAL A 76 3.16 -1.35 -8.15
N ALA A 77 4.11 -2.27 -8.26
CA ALA A 77 4.00 -3.48 -9.07
C ALA A 77 4.54 -4.71 -8.33
N ASN A 78 3.89 -5.85 -8.57
CA ASN A 78 4.27 -7.17 -8.08
C ASN A 78 4.80 -8.01 -9.24
N TRP A 79 5.88 -8.73 -9.00
CA TRP A 79 6.55 -9.59 -9.98
C TRP A 79 6.07 -11.05 -9.97
N GLY A 80 5.05 -11.38 -9.17
CA GLY A 80 4.52 -12.74 -9.00
C GLY A 80 5.33 -13.59 -8.02
N ASP A 81 6.21 -12.95 -7.25
CA ASP A 81 7.00 -13.54 -6.17
C ASP A 81 6.91 -12.65 -4.92
N SER A 82 7.84 -12.80 -3.98
CA SER A 82 7.87 -11.97 -2.76
C SER A 82 8.32 -10.52 -2.99
N ARG A 83 8.66 -10.13 -4.23
CA ARG A 83 9.22 -8.80 -4.53
C ARG A 83 8.13 -7.84 -4.98
N LEU A 84 8.17 -6.66 -4.38
CA LEU A 84 7.36 -5.51 -4.79
C LEU A 84 8.26 -4.35 -5.15
N ASN A 85 7.85 -3.59 -6.17
CA ASN A 85 8.54 -2.40 -6.61
C ASN A 85 7.62 -1.20 -6.56
N ALA A 86 8.06 -0.11 -5.95
CA ALA A 86 7.39 1.19 -6.05
C ALA A 86 8.21 2.13 -6.92
N VAL A 87 7.52 2.82 -7.83
CA VAL A 87 8.09 3.94 -8.60
C VAL A 87 7.69 5.25 -7.93
N CYS A 88 8.64 6.14 -7.79
CA CYS A 88 8.50 7.36 -7.01
C CYS A 88 8.92 8.59 -7.80
N ASP A 89 8.65 9.76 -7.24
CA ASP A 89 9.22 11.01 -7.74
C ASP A 89 10.76 10.94 -7.81
N ASN A 90 11.34 11.80 -8.66
CA ASN A 90 12.78 11.91 -8.87
C ASN A 90 13.47 10.62 -9.37
N ALA A 91 12.73 9.79 -10.12
CA ALA A 91 13.22 8.53 -10.70
C ALA A 91 13.72 7.50 -9.66
N LEU A 92 13.27 7.62 -8.41
CA LEU A 92 13.55 6.65 -7.36
C LEU A 92 12.69 5.39 -7.58
N ILE A 93 13.32 4.22 -7.51
CA ILE A 93 12.66 2.92 -7.50
C ILE A 93 13.01 2.25 -6.16
N LEU A 94 11.99 1.92 -5.38
CA LEU A 94 12.17 1.11 -4.17
C LEU A 94 11.84 -0.35 -4.46
N ASN A 95 12.76 -1.22 -4.07
CA ASN A 95 12.53 -2.67 -4.02
C ASN A 95 12.19 -3.03 -2.58
N PHE A 96 10.99 -3.53 -2.35
CA PHE A 96 10.63 -4.19 -1.10
C PHE A 96 11.06 -5.64 -1.24
N LEU A 97 12.16 -5.96 -0.56
CA LEU A 97 12.66 -7.31 -0.39
C LEU A 97 12.36 -7.70 1.04
N ASN A 98 11.36 -8.55 1.24
CA ASN A 98 11.23 -9.21 2.53
C ASN A 98 12.20 -10.40 2.54
N ALA A 99 13.10 -10.40 3.53
CA ALA A 99 14.07 -11.46 3.83
C ALA A 99 13.38 -12.71 4.38
#